data_AF-A0A261D6J2-F1
#
_entry.id   AF-A0A261D6J2-F1
#
_cell.length_a   1.000
_cell.length_b   1.000
_cell.length_c   1.000
_cell.angle_alpha   90.00
_cell.angle_beta   90.00
_cell.angle_gamma   90.00
#
_symmetry.space_group_name_H-M   'P 1'
#
loop_
_entity.id
_entity.type
_entity.pdbx_description
1 polymer ?
#
loop_
_entity_poly.entity_id
_entity_poly.type
_entity_poly.pdbx_seq_one_letter_code
_entity_poly.pdbx_strand_id
1 'polypeptide(L)'
;MPTDDDVRQAMHEYIDDARDAGTRATVIGLARRLNLSNGTFWRQFPGIAAELKSATASTPPAPRTDDRTALRADNARLRRDNAALSSDIELAVASIQRLTLENYALRNQLEASAKIVAIPPRP
;
A
#
# COMPACT_ATOMS: atom_id res chain seq x y z
N MET A 1 17.99 -31.48 -2.72
CA MET A 1 17.18 -31.36 -1.48
C MET A 1 18.08 -30.68 -0.48
N PRO A 2 17.66 -29.59 0.18
CA PRO A 2 18.47 -28.92 1.20
C PRO A 2 18.87 -29.93 2.28
N THR A 3 20.13 -29.91 2.70
CA THR A 3 20.60 -30.76 3.81
C THR A 3 20.18 -30.12 5.13
N ASP A 4 20.01 -30.92 6.19
CA ASP A 4 19.64 -30.43 7.53
C ASP A 4 20.55 -29.28 8.01
N ASP A 5 21.84 -29.33 7.65
CA ASP A 5 22.81 -28.29 7.97
C ASP A 5 22.55 -26.97 7.22
N ASP A 6 22.17 -27.03 5.95
CA ASP A 6 21.79 -25.84 5.16
C ASP A 6 20.55 -25.16 5.75
N VAL A 7 19.58 -25.96 6.19
CA VAL A 7 18.33 -25.47 6.79
C VAL A 7 18.59 -24.87 8.17
N ARG A 8 19.52 -25.45 8.94
CA ARG A 8 19.95 -24.92 10.23
C ARG A 8 20.70 -23.60 10.06
N GLN A 9 21.56 -23.48 9.05
CA GLN A 9 22.25 -22.23 8.75
C GLN A 9 21.25 -21.13 8.35
N ALA A 10 20.31 -21.44 7.46
CA ALA A 10 19.25 -20.52 7.06
C ALA A 10 18.34 -20.11 8.24
N MET A 11 18.13 -20.99 9.22
CA MET A 11 17.42 -20.67 10.46
C MET A 11 18.16 -19.62 11.29
N HIS A 12 19.48 -19.78 11.49
CA HIS A 12 20.28 -18.83 12.28
C HIS A 12 20.33 -17.46 11.61
N GLU A 13 20.61 -17.41 10.31
CA GLU A 13 20.60 -16.17 9.52
C GLU A 13 19.24 -15.46 9.60
N TYR A 14 18.14 -16.23 9.51
CA TYR A 14 16.80 -15.67 9.62
C TYR A 14 16.44 -15.19 11.03
N ILE A 15 16.97 -15.82 12.08
CA ILE A 15 16.79 -15.34 13.46
C ILE A 15 17.50 -14.01 13.65
N ASP A 16 18.70 -13.85 13.10
CA ASP A 16 19.50 -12.62 13.20
C ASP A 16 18.87 -11.50 12.37
N ASP A 17 18.48 -11.75 11.12
CA ASP A 17 17.73 -10.80 10.28
C ASP A 17 16.45 -10.32 10.95
N ALA A 18 15.71 -11.24 11.59
CA ALA A 18 14.48 -10.91 12.29
C ALA A 18 14.77 -10.03 13.53
N ARG A 19 15.85 -10.33 14.27
CA ARG A 19 16.29 -9.54 15.42
C ARG A 19 16.65 -8.11 15.00
N ASP A 20 17.42 -7.95 13.91
CA ASP A 20 17.83 -6.65 13.38
C ASP A 20 16.64 -5.83 12.87
N ALA A 21 15.66 -6.50 12.24
CA ALA A 21 14.42 -5.86 11.80
C ALA A 21 13.42 -5.60 12.94
N GLY A 22 13.73 -5.96 14.20
CA GLY A 22 12.82 -5.84 15.34
C GLY A 22 11.57 -6.72 15.22
N THR A 23 11.63 -7.78 14.41
CA THR A 23 10.54 -8.72 14.19
C THR A 23 10.85 -10.10 14.79
N ARG A 24 9.82 -10.92 14.98
CA ARG A 24 9.99 -12.27 15.52
C ARG A 24 10.13 -13.26 14.38
N ALA A 25 11.20 -14.05 14.39
CA ALA A 25 11.35 -15.18 13.48
C ALA A 25 10.22 -16.20 13.71
N THR A 26 9.61 -16.71 12.64
CA THR A 26 8.53 -17.70 12.71
C THR A 26 8.80 -18.88 11.80
N VAL A 27 8.30 -20.06 12.18
CA VAL A 27 8.43 -21.30 11.39
C VAL A 27 7.83 -21.14 9.99
N ILE A 28 6.71 -20.41 9.87
CA ILE A 28 6.09 -20.12 8.57
C ILE A 28 7.00 -19.19 7.73
N GLY A 29 7.63 -18.20 8.35
CA GLY A 29 8.57 -17.30 7.68
C GLY A 29 9.80 -18.04 7.15
N LEU A 30 10.37 -18.94 7.96
CA LEU A 30 11.49 -19.78 7.53
C LEU A 30 11.08 -20.72 6.39
N ALA A 31 9.91 -21.36 6.47
CA ALA A 31 9.39 -22.20 5.40
C ALA A 31 9.21 -21.42 4.09
N ARG A 32 8.70 -20.18 4.15
CA ARG A 32 8.59 -19.30 2.97
C ARG A 32 9.96 -18.94 2.39
N ARG A 33 10.97 -18.66 3.20
CA ARG A 33 12.35 -18.37 2.75
C ARG A 33 12.95 -19.55 1.99
N LEU A 34 12.61 -20.77 2.40
CA LEU A 34 13.04 -22.02 1.75
C LEU A 34 12.10 -22.46 0.61
N ASN A 35 11.11 -21.65 0.26
CA ASN A 35 10.08 -21.94 -0.74
C ASN A 35 9.31 -23.26 -0.50
N LEU A 36 9.08 -23.58 0.78
CA LEU A 36 8.35 -24.77 1.24
C LEU A 36 7.01 -24.37 1.88
N SER A 37 6.01 -25.24 1.75
CA SER A 37 4.80 -25.11 2.55
C SER A 37 5.11 -25.40 4.02
N ASN A 38 4.40 -24.74 4.94
CA ASN A 38 4.58 -24.98 6.38
C ASN A 38 4.39 -26.47 6.72
N GLY A 39 3.39 -27.14 6.14
CA GLY A 39 3.15 -28.57 6.36
C GLY A 39 4.24 -29.46 5.76
N THR A 40 4.90 -29.04 4.67
CA THR A 40 6.04 -29.75 4.10
C THR A 40 7.27 -29.59 4.98
N PHE A 41 7.52 -28.37 5.49
CA PHE A 41 8.63 -28.06 6.38
C PHE A 41 8.55 -28.85 7.70
N TRP A 42 7.38 -28.92 8.34
CA TRP A 42 7.18 -29.72 9.55
C TRP A 42 7.39 -31.22 9.34
N ARG A 43 7.08 -31.74 8.13
CA ARG A 43 7.27 -33.15 7.79
C ARG A 43 8.73 -33.50 7.51
N GLN A 44 9.47 -32.59 6.87
CA GLN A 44 10.86 -32.82 6.46
C GLN A 44 11.86 -32.47 7.57
N PHE A 45 11.58 -31.42 8.35
CA PHE A 45 12.51 -30.88 9.35
C PHE A 45 11.84 -30.63 10.72
N PRO A 46 11.24 -31.66 11.35
CA PRO A 46 10.51 -31.49 12.62
C PRO A 46 11.41 -31.01 13.76
N GLY A 47 12.67 -31.45 13.79
CA GLY A 47 13.66 -31.02 14.81
C GLY A 47 13.97 -29.53 14.72
N ILE A 48 14.22 -29.02 13.52
CA ILE A 48 14.53 -27.61 13.27
C ILE A 48 13.30 -26.72 13.54
N ALA A 49 12.11 -27.19 13.16
CA ALA A 49 10.86 -26.49 13.45
C ALA A 49 10.61 -26.36 14.97
N ALA A 50 10.91 -27.41 15.74
CA ALA A 50 10.82 -27.39 17.19
C ALA A 50 11.88 -26.47 17.84
N GLU A 51 13.11 -26.50 17.34
CA GLU A 51 14.21 -25.64 17.78
C GLU A 51 13.92 -24.16 17.53
N LEU A 52 13.41 -23.79 16.35
CA LEU A 52 13.01 -22.41 16.07
C LEU A 52 11.83 -21.97 16.96
N LYS A 53 10.87 -22.86 17.21
CA LYS A 53 9.73 -22.58 18.07
C LYS A 53 10.17 -22.36 19.53
N SER A 54 11.11 -23.15 20.05
CA SER A 54 11.64 -22.99 21.41
C SER A 54 12.55 -21.77 21.54
N ALA A 55 13.46 -21.55 20.58
CA ALA A 55 14.36 -20.40 20.55
C ALA A 55 13.59 -19.07 20.50
N THR A 56 12.47 -19.03 19.79
CA THR A 56 11.64 -17.83 19.73
C THR A 56 10.68 -17.72 20.91
N ALA A 57 10.28 -18.82 21.56
CA ALA A 57 9.31 -18.83 22.68
C ALA A 57 9.67 -17.85 23.80
N SER A 58 10.97 -17.73 24.10
CA SER A 58 11.49 -16.85 25.17
C SER A 58 11.64 -15.39 24.75
N THR A 59 11.57 -15.06 23.47
CA THR A 59 11.63 -13.67 22.98
C THR A 59 10.25 -13.03 23.13
N PRO A 60 10.07 -11.99 23.95
CA PRO A 60 8.80 -11.28 24.03
C PRO A 60 8.42 -10.80 22.62
N PRO A 61 7.16 -10.96 22.17
CA PRO A 61 6.74 -10.32 20.94
C PRO A 61 7.04 -8.83 21.06
N ALA A 62 7.77 -8.26 20.08
CA ALA A 62 7.94 -6.82 20.00
C ALA A 62 6.55 -6.15 20.15
N PRO A 63 6.41 -5.09 20.97
CA PRO A 63 5.12 -4.48 21.26
C PRO A 63 4.52 -3.94 19.96
N ARG A 64 3.61 -4.70 19.36
CA ARG A 64 2.87 -4.33 18.15
C ARG A 64 1.57 -3.59 18.46
N THR A 65 1.47 -2.98 19.64
CA THR A 65 0.16 -2.70 20.24
C THR A 65 -0.26 -1.24 20.22
N ASP A 66 0.67 -0.28 20.08
CA ASP A 66 0.29 1.15 20.06
C ASP A 66 0.14 1.75 18.65
N ASP A 67 0.88 1.25 17.66
CA ASP A 67 0.79 1.81 16.29
C ASP A 67 -0.52 1.44 15.58
N ARG A 68 -1.18 0.32 15.91
CA ARG A 68 -2.35 -0.12 15.14
C ARG A 68 -3.54 0.83 15.30
N THR A 69 -3.76 1.35 16.49
CA THR A 69 -4.86 2.29 16.78
C THR A 69 -4.58 3.64 16.14
N ALA A 70 -3.34 4.14 16.24
CA ALA A 70 -2.87 5.34 15.56
C ALA A 70 -3.00 5.22 14.03
N LEU A 71 -2.50 4.13 13.44
CA LEU A 71 -2.60 3.86 12.00
C LEU A 71 -4.05 3.73 11.50
N ARG A 72 -4.96 3.21 12.34
CA ARG A 72 -6.40 3.15 12.04
C ARG A 72 -7.04 4.54 12.08
N ALA A 73 -6.71 5.34 13.08
CA ALA A 73 -7.18 6.71 13.20
C ALA A 73 -6.68 7.58 12.02
N ASP A 74 -5.41 7.40 11.65
CA ASP A 74 -4.79 8.06 10.50
C ASP A 74 -5.43 7.63 9.18
N ASN A 75 -5.65 6.33 8.97
CA ASN A 75 -6.38 5.85 7.78
C ASN A 75 -7.81 6.42 7.71
N ALA A 76 -8.51 6.50 8.85
CA ALA A 76 -9.85 7.06 8.91
C ALA A 76 -9.85 8.57 8.62
N ARG A 77 -8.80 9.30 9.05
CA ARG A 77 -8.59 10.71 8.67
C ARG A 77 -8.36 10.82 7.17
N LEU A 78 -7.38 10.10 6.63
CA LEU A 78 -7.03 10.14 5.21
C LEU A 78 -8.21 9.81 4.30
N ARG A 79 -9.07 8.86 4.68
CA ARG A 79 -10.29 8.56 3.91
C ARG A 79 -11.29 9.71 3.89
N ARG A 80 -11.46 10.41 5.02
CA ARG A 80 -12.34 11.58 5.10
C ARG A 80 -11.79 12.73 4.27
N ASP A 81 -10.50 13.00 4.37
CA ASP A 81 -9.84 14.07 3.62
C ASP A 81 -9.89 13.78 2.11
N ASN A 82 -9.65 12.54 1.70
CA ASN A 82 -9.76 12.12 0.30
C ASN A 82 -11.18 12.25 -0.25
N ALA A 83 -12.20 11.90 0.54
CA ALA A 83 -13.59 12.09 0.15
C ALA A 83 -13.95 13.58 -0.02
N ALA A 84 -13.51 14.43 0.91
CA ALA A 84 -13.71 15.88 0.83
C ALA A 84 -13.03 16.47 -0.42
N LEU A 85 -11.75 16.16 -0.64
CA LEU A 85 -11.00 16.60 -1.81
C LEU A 85 -11.62 16.13 -3.12
N SER A 86 -12.16 14.91 -3.17
CA SER A 86 -12.84 14.40 -4.36
C SER A 86 -14.11 15.21 -4.66
N SER A 87 -14.91 15.52 -3.63
CA SER A 87 -16.08 16.38 -3.76
C SER A 87 -15.71 17.80 -4.22
N ASP A 88 -14.62 18.37 -3.71
CA ASP A 88 -14.15 19.70 -4.10
C ASP A 88 -13.71 19.72 -5.57
N ILE A 89 -13.03 18.67 -6.04
CA ILE A 89 -12.63 18.53 -7.44
C ILE A 89 -13.87 18.44 -8.34
N GLU A 90 -14.87 17.63 -7.98
CA GLU A 90 -16.11 17.52 -8.75
C GLU A 90 -16.82 18.88 -8.87
N LEU A 91 -16.90 19.62 -7.77
CA LEU A 91 -17.48 20.97 -7.75
C LEU A 91 -16.69 21.96 -8.61
N ALA A 92 -15.36 21.92 -8.55
CA ALA A 92 -14.49 22.76 -9.36
C ALA A 92 -14.65 22.46 -10.85
N VAL A 93 -14.72 21.18 -11.23
CA VAL A 93 -14.95 20.75 -12.62
C VAL A 93 -16.30 21.28 -13.12
N ALA A 94 -17.37 21.10 -12.34
CA ALA A 94 -18.70 21.60 -12.70
C ALA A 94 -18.70 23.13 -12.88
N SER A 95 -18.00 23.85 -12.00
CA SER A 95 -17.88 25.31 -12.07
C SER A 95 -17.13 25.76 -13.33
N ILE A 96 -16.02 25.10 -13.67
CA ILE A 96 -15.25 25.39 -14.89
C ILE A 96 -16.10 25.13 -16.15
N GLN A 97 -16.82 24.01 -16.20
CA GLN A 97 -17.69 23.67 -17.33
C GLN A 97 -18.77 24.75 -17.52
N ARG A 98 -19.43 25.15 -16.44
CA ARG A 98 -20.44 26.21 -16.46
C ARG A 98 -19.86 27.54 -16.95
N LEU A 99 -18.73 27.98 -16.39
CA LEU A 99 -18.07 29.22 -16.80
C LEU A 99 -17.63 29.17 -18.26
N THR A 100 -17.19 28.01 -18.76
CA THR A 100 -16.81 27.83 -20.16
C THR A 100 -18.00 28.04 -21.09
N LEU A 101 -19.16 27.45 -20.75
CA LEU A 101 -20.39 27.61 -21.53
C LEU A 101 -20.91 29.06 -21.48
N GLU A 102 -20.89 29.69 -20.30
CA GLU A 102 -21.29 31.09 -20.14
C GLU A 102 -20.36 32.01 -20.93
N ASN A 103 -19.04 31.79 -20.89
CA ASN A 103 -18.08 32.59 -21.64
C ASN A 103 -18.27 32.46 -23.15
N TYR A 104 -18.54 31.24 -23.64
CA TYR A 104 -18.84 30.99 -25.05
C TYR A 104 -20.11 31.73 -25.49
N ALA A 105 -21.19 31.64 -24.71
CA ALA A 105 -22.43 32.34 -25.00
C ALA A 105 -22.26 33.87 -25.02
N LEU A 106 -21.52 34.43 -24.05
CA LEU A 106 -21.21 35.86 -24.00
C LEU A 106 -20.38 36.31 -25.20
N ARG A 107 -19.38 35.53 -25.63
CA ARG A 107 -18.60 35.83 -26.84
C ARG A 107 -19.49 35.86 -28.08
N ASN A 108 -20.37 34.88 -28.26
CA ASN A 108 -21.29 34.85 -29.39
C ASN A 108 -22.26 36.05 -29.39
N GLN A 109 -22.77 36.44 -28.22
CA GLN A 109 -23.63 37.62 -28.08
C GLN A 109 -22.87 38.90 -28.44
N LEU A 110 -21.61 39.01 -27.99
CA LEU A 110 -20.76 40.16 -28.26
C LEU A 110 -20.46 40.26 -29.76
N GLU A 111 -20.06 39.17 -30.41
CA GLU A 111 -19.83 39.10 -31.87
C GLU A 111 -21.07 39.49 -32.67
N ALA A 112 -22.25 38.96 -32.29
CA ALA A 112 -23.52 39.29 -32.93
C ALA A 112 -23.87 40.79 -32.78
N SER A 113 -23.66 41.36 -31.59
CA SER A 113 -23.91 42.78 -31.32
C SER A 113 -22.92 43.72 -32.01
N ALA A 114 -21.66 43.29 -32.14
CA ALA A 114 -20.58 44.06 -32.72
C ALA A 114 -20.56 44.02 -34.26
N LYS A 115 -21.48 43.26 -34.91
CA LYS A 115 -21.52 43.01 -36.36
C LYS A 115 -20.19 42.48 -36.93
N ILE A 116 -19.39 41.83 -36.10
CA ILE A 116 -18.11 41.24 -36.51
C ILE A 116 -18.43 39.92 -37.22
N VAL A 117 -18.22 39.86 -38.53
CA VAL A 117 -18.34 38.63 -39.32
C VAL A 117 -16.99 37.91 -39.29
N ALA A 118 -16.95 36.69 -38.75
CA ALA A 118 -15.76 35.86 -38.80
C ALA A 118 -15.39 35.54 -40.26
N ILE A 119 -14.19 35.93 -40.68
CA ILE A 119 -13.67 35.66 -42.03
C ILE A 119 -13.10 34.23 -42.01
N PRO A 120 -13.61 33.30 -42.84
CA PRO A 120 -13.10 31.94 -42.87
C PRO A 120 -11.64 31.90 -43.36
N PRO A 121 -10.81 30.98 -42.84
CA PRO A 121 -9.42 30.84 -43.29
C PRO A 121 -9.37 30.43 -44.76
N ARG A 122 -8.45 31.07 -45.51
CA ARG A 122 -8.26 30.87 -46.95
C ARG A 122 -7.67 29.47 -47.22
N PRO A 123 -8.13 28.77 -48.29
CA PRO A 123 -7.63 27.43 -48.64
C PRO A 123 -6.14 27.42 -49.01
#